data_AF-A0A0Q8S2S0-F1
#
_entry.id   AF-A0A0Q8S2S0-F1
#
_cell.length_a   1.000
_cell.length_b   1.000
_cell.length_c   1.000
_cell.angle_alpha   90.00
_cell.angle_beta   90.00
_cell.angle_gamma   90.00
#
_symmetry.space_group_name_H-M   'P 1'
#
loop_
_entity.id
_entity.type
_entity.pdbx_description
1 polymer ?
#
loop_
_entity_poly.entity_id
_entity_poly.type
_entity_poly.pdbx_seq_one_letter_code
_entity_poly.pdbx_strand_id
1 'polypeptide(L)'
;MRPDRQPLIRQLFDDYIALYSTRDERLIGRLSTQFSGYASRSDHLVHTRSEWVAAILQDFALVPQHMRIEVLDLCLQDLAEDVVSATALVHVRGPDAGETPAGQVPVARLVLVFRLEGAEWKIVHSGTSVPSGPLPQGSSAAMVRLQNDHRVLQAQLQESSRALAEAQQRIDAMDRTDSLTGLGNRRQFDHVLQQAWERAQRAATPLALVLLEVDALRHFMDRHGHLAGDACLQTLAVTLTQIVQERPGGLVARFAGDAFALLLPGATFDEAHSLAQGAVVAVRSLALPHEGSALGRLSLGGGVAALVPVRDQRADELVRAASSALARARQAGGNQVEPQVD
;
A
#
# COMPACT_ATOMS: atom_id res chain seq x y z
N MET A 1 -7.06 11.01 -65.11
CA MET A 1 -7.29 12.36 -64.54
C MET A 1 -7.47 13.34 -65.68
N ARG A 2 -8.50 14.19 -65.63
CA ARG A 2 -8.69 15.23 -66.66
C ARG A 2 -7.54 16.26 -66.56
N PRO A 3 -6.94 16.73 -67.68
CA PRO A 3 -5.72 17.56 -67.65
C PRO A 3 -5.85 18.82 -66.78
N ASP A 4 -7.01 19.46 -66.79
CA ASP A 4 -7.26 20.73 -66.08
C ASP A 4 -7.62 20.54 -64.60
N ARG A 5 -7.78 19.30 -64.13
CA ARG A 5 -8.21 19.02 -62.75
C ARG A 5 -7.05 18.99 -61.75
N GLN A 6 -5.87 18.55 -62.15
CA GLN A 6 -4.73 18.50 -61.21
C GLN A 6 -4.32 19.88 -60.67
N PRO A 7 -4.19 20.94 -61.51
CA PRO A 7 -3.88 22.28 -61.02
C PRO A 7 -4.96 22.84 -60.10
N LEU A 8 -6.23 22.57 -60.41
CA LEU A 8 -7.37 22.96 -59.58
C LEU A 8 -7.30 22.32 -58.18
N ILE A 9 -7.11 21.00 -58.09
CA ILE A 9 -7.05 20.32 -56.78
C ILE A 9 -5.86 20.84 -55.97
N ARG A 10 -4.72 21.08 -56.63
CA ARG A 10 -3.54 21.66 -55.98
C ARG A 10 -3.83 23.05 -55.42
N GLN A 11 -4.46 23.91 -56.20
CA GLN A 11 -4.87 25.26 -55.77
C GLN A 11 -5.82 25.20 -54.57
N LEU A 12 -6.85 24.34 -54.61
CA LEU A 12 -7.80 24.18 -53.50
C LEU A 12 -7.11 23.71 -52.21
N PHE A 13 -6.14 22.80 -52.33
CA PHE A 13 -5.34 22.33 -51.21
C PHE A 13 -4.43 23.44 -50.65
N ASP A 14 -3.69 24.15 -51.52
CA ASP A 14 -2.78 25.22 -51.11
C ASP A 14 -3.56 26.39 -50.45
N ASP A 15 -4.74 26.72 -50.97
CA ASP A 15 -5.65 27.71 -50.37
C ASP A 15 -6.10 27.30 -48.95
N TYR A 16 -6.41 26.01 -48.74
CA TYR A 16 -6.74 25.50 -47.41
C TYR A 16 -5.55 25.65 -46.44
N ILE A 17 -4.36 25.21 -46.86
CA ILE A 17 -3.15 25.28 -46.05
C ILE A 17 -2.83 26.74 -45.69
N ALA A 18 -2.94 27.66 -46.66
CA ALA A 18 -2.73 29.08 -46.43
C ALA A 18 -3.72 29.63 -45.39
N LEU A 19 -5.02 29.42 -45.56
CA LEU A 19 -6.02 29.94 -44.63
C LEU A 19 -5.91 29.33 -43.23
N TYR A 20 -5.65 28.02 -43.13
CA TYR A 20 -5.55 27.34 -41.85
C TYR A 20 -4.25 27.69 -41.11
N SER A 21 -3.11 27.81 -41.81
CA SER A 21 -1.82 28.20 -41.23
C SER A 21 -1.82 29.64 -40.71
N THR A 22 -2.59 30.53 -41.32
CA THR A 22 -2.72 31.94 -40.93
C THR A 22 -3.86 32.23 -39.97
N ARG A 23 -4.60 31.19 -39.54
CA ARG A 23 -5.77 31.32 -38.66
C ARG A 23 -6.86 32.24 -39.23
N ASP A 24 -7.03 32.20 -40.55
CA ASP A 24 -7.95 33.06 -41.28
C ASP A 24 -9.38 32.48 -41.26
N GLU A 25 -10.29 33.19 -40.61
CA GLU A 25 -11.70 32.78 -40.49
C GLU A 25 -12.43 32.68 -41.84
N ARG A 26 -11.89 33.25 -42.93
CA ARG A 26 -12.43 33.04 -44.29
C ARG A 26 -12.49 31.56 -44.67
N LEU A 27 -11.71 30.70 -44.01
CA LEU A 27 -11.81 29.24 -44.13
C LEU A 27 -13.23 28.73 -43.86
N ILE A 28 -13.96 29.33 -42.92
CA ILE A 28 -15.33 28.94 -42.56
C ILE A 28 -16.30 29.08 -43.75
N GLY A 29 -16.06 30.07 -44.62
CA GLY A 29 -16.83 30.28 -45.86
C GLY A 29 -16.55 29.25 -46.96
N ARG A 30 -15.44 28.50 -46.84
CA ARG A 30 -15.07 27.42 -47.76
C ARG A 30 -15.68 26.08 -47.37
N LEU A 31 -16.24 25.93 -46.17
CA LEU A 31 -16.89 24.70 -45.72
C LEU A 31 -18.29 24.55 -46.32
N SER A 32 -18.60 23.35 -46.79
CA SER A 32 -19.95 22.97 -47.25
C SER A 32 -20.96 22.96 -46.10
N THR A 33 -22.25 23.10 -46.42
CA THR A 33 -23.35 22.86 -45.48
C THR A 33 -23.52 21.37 -45.13
N GLN A 34 -23.04 20.46 -45.99
CA GLN A 34 -23.04 18.99 -45.76
C GLN A 34 -21.63 18.52 -45.38
N PHE A 35 -21.05 19.14 -44.36
CA PHE A 35 -19.69 18.86 -43.90
C PHE A 35 -19.61 17.64 -42.98
N SER A 36 -18.53 16.87 -43.08
CA SER A 36 -18.11 15.88 -42.08
C SER A 36 -16.62 16.01 -41.79
N GLY A 37 -16.13 15.61 -40.61
CA GLY A 37 -14.69 15.70 -40.35
C GLY A 37 -14.25 15.08 -39.04
N TYR A 38 -12.94 14.85 -38.92
CA TYR A 38 -12.34 14.34 -37.69
C TYR A 38 -11.19 15.23 -37.28
N ALA A 39 -11.32 15.87 -36.11
CA ALA A 39 -10.32 16.78 -35.58
C ALA A 39 -9.18 16.00 -34.92
N SER A 40 -7.96 16.51 -35.02
CA SER A 40 -6.75 15.87 -34.45
C SER A 40 -6.80 15.66 -32.93
N ARG A 41 -7.69 16.38 -32.22
CA ARG A 41 -7.89 16.30 -30.76
C ARG A 41 -9.26 15.73 -30.35
N SER A 42 -10.04 15.20 -31.30
CA SER A 42 -11.34 14.59 -31.03
C SER A 42 -11.25 13.07 -31.09
N ASP A 43 -12.09 12.34 -30.37
CA ASP A 43 -12.30 10.89 -30.47
C ASP A 43 -13.60 10.52 -31.18
N HIS A 44 -14.35 11.50 -31.68
CA HIS A 44 -15.61 11.31 -32.40
C HIS A 44 -15.64 12.04 -33.76
N LEU A 45 -16.45 11.50 -34.67
CA LEU A 45 -16.70 12.06 -35.99
C LEU A 45 -17.65 13.26 -35.88
N VAL A 46 -17.26 14.38 -36.48
CA VAL A 46 -18.10 15.57 -36.60
C VAL A 46 -19.00 15.40 -37.82
N HIS A 47 -20.30 15.55 -37.62
CA HIS A 47 -21.33 15.32 -38.65
C HIS A 47 -21.97 16.60 -39.17
N THR A 48 -21.68 17.74 -38.54
CA THR A 48 -22.29 19.02 -38.92
C THR A 48 -21.25 20.11 -39.15
N ARG A 49 -21.56 21.04 -40.05
CA ARG A 49 -20.75 22.24 -40.28
C ARG A 49 -20.60 23.07 -39.01
N SER A 50 -21.66 23.23 -38.23
CA SER A 50 -21.66 24.09 -37.03
C SER A 50 -20.69 23.58 -35.95
N GLU A 51 -20.69 22.27 -35.69
CA GLU A 51 -19.73 21.63 -34.77
C GLU A 51 -18.29 21.82 -35.26
N TRP A 52 -18.04 21.67 -36.56
CA TRP A 52 -16.70 21.84 -37.11
C TRP A 52 -16.23 23.29 -37.05
N VAL A 53 -17.12 24.25 -37.32
CA VAL A 53 -16.81 25.68 -37.20
C VAL A 53 -16.46 26.02 -35.75
N ALA A 54 -17.20 25.51 -34.78
CA ALA A 54 -16.88 25.68 -33.37
C ALA A 54 -15.48 25.10 -33.04
N ALA A 55 -15.15 23.93 -33.57
CA ALA A 55 -13.83 23.32 -33.39
C ALA A 55 -12.69 24.14 -34.02
N ILE A 56 -12.89 24.70 -35.22
CA ILE A 56 -11.91 25.58 -35.87
C ILE A 56 -11.70 26.85 -35.03
N LEU A 57 -12.78 27.52 -34.64
CA LEU A 57 -12.71 28.77 -33.86
C LEU A 57 -12.05 28.54 -32.50
N GLN A 58 -12.35 27.39 -31.85
CA GLN A 58 -11.70 27.00 -30.61
C GLN A 58 -10.20 26.75 -30.81
N ASP A 59 -9.80 26.05 -31.87
CA ASP A 59 -8.37 25.82 -32.18
C ASP A 59 -7.62 27.13 -32.46
N PHE A 60 -8.26 28.04 -33.20
CA PHE A 60 -7.69 29.37 -33.50
C PHE A 60 -7.57 30.22 -32.23
N ALA A 61 -8.54 30.14 -31.32
CA ALA A 61 -8.46 30.83 -30.02
C ALA A 61 -7.37 30.27 -29.11
N LEU A 62 -7.16 28.95 -29.11
CA LEU A 62 -6.13 28.28 -28.30
C LEU A 62 -4.71 28.56 -28.81
N VAL A 63 -4.53 28.67 -30.12
CA VAL A 63 -3.24 28.95 -30.76
C VAL A 63 -3.43 30.04 -31.82
N PRO A 64 -3.50 31.33 -31.41
CA PRO A 64 -3.85 32.44 -32.30
C PRO A 64 -2.72 32.85 -33.24
N GLN A 65 -1.50 32.37 -32.98
CA GLN A 65 -0.33 32.66 -33.80
C GLN A 65 -0.29 31.76 -35.04
N HIS A 66 0.47 32.18 -36.05
CA HIS A 66 0.69 31.42 -37.28
C HIS A 66 1.29 30.04 -36.98
N MET A 67 0.75 29.01 -37.64
CA MET A 67 1.35 27.68 -37.63
C MET A 67 2.16 27.44 -38.89
N ARG A 68 3.25 26.69 -38.77
CA ARG A 68 3.99 26.22 -39.94
C ARG A 68 3.52 24.83 -40.31
N ILE A 69 2.95 24.69 -41.51
CA ILE A 69 2.57 23.39 -42.09
C ILE A 69 3.51 23.09 -43.23
N GLU A 70 4.33 22.05 -43.07
CA GLU A 70 5.29 21.59 -44.07
C GLU A 70 4.75 20.33 -44.73
N VAL A 71 4.51 20.39 -46.04
CA VAL A 71 3.96 19.26 -46.83
C VAL A 71 5.12 18.35 -47.24
N LEU A 72 5.07 17.09 -46.78
CA LEU A 72 6.08 16.07 -47.04
C LEU A 72 5.76 15.27 -48.30
N ASP A 73 4.50 14.93 -48.50
CA ASP A 73 3.98 14.20 -49.65
C ASP A 73 2.53 14.61 -49.92
N LEU A 74 2.10 14.57 -51.17
CA LEU A 74 0.77 15.02 -51.60
C LEU A 74 0.24 14.15 -52.75
N CYS A 75 -0.89 13.51 -52.51
CA CYS A 75 -1.66 12.77 -53.49
C CYS A 75 -2.94 13.53 -53.85
N LEU A 76 -3.18 13.76 -55.14
CA LEU A 76 -4.37 14.44 -55.68
C LEU A 76 -5.22 13.43 -56.46
N GLN A 77 -6.53 13.42 -56.23
CA GLN A 77 -7.45 12.46 -56.87
C GLN A 77 -8.68 13.15 -57.45
N ASP A 78 -8.94 12.89 -58.73
CA ASP A 78 -10.14 13.29 -59.46
C ASP A 78 -11.18 12.17 -59.35
N LEU A 79 -12.16 12.31 -58.44
CA LEU A 79 -13.05 11.22 -58.02
C LEU A 79 -14.36 11.19 -58.83
N ALA A 80 -14.94 12.36 -59.11
CA ALA A 80 -16.17 12.52 -59.89
C ALA A 80 -16.17 13.87 -60.63
N GLU A 81 -17.22 14.18 -61.39
CA GLU A 81 -17.33 15.46 -62.09
C GLU A 81 -17.28 16.66 -61.12
N ASP A 82 -17.95 16.51 -60.00
CA ASP A 82 -18.16 17.50 -58.95
C ASP A 82 -17.40 17.16 -57.66
N VAL A 83 -16.59 16.09 -57.60
CA VAL A 83 -15.86 15.70 -56.37
C VAL A 83 -14.38 15.43 -56.65
N VAL A 84 -13.52 16.00 -55.82
CA VAL A 84 -12.06 15.79 -55.85
C VAL A 84 -11.51 15.65 -54.43
N SER A 85 -10.35 15.01 -54.27
CA SER A 85 -9.68 14.89 -52.97
C SER A 85 -8.19 15.21 -53.04
N ALA A 86 -7.65 15.65 -51.90
CA ALA A 86 -6.24 15.81 -51.65
C ALA A 86 -5.88 15.11 -50.33
N THR A 87 -4.88 14.23 -50.37
CA THR A 87 -4.33 13.59 -49.18
C THR A 87 -2.86 13.95 -49.06
N ALA A 88 -2.47 14.52 -47.93
CA ALA A 88 -1.10 14.97 -47.68
C ALA A 88 -0.52 14.34 -46.43
N LEU A 89 0.79 14.10 -46.43
CA LEU A 89 1.57 13.95 -45.22
C LEU A 89 2.17 15.31 -44.88
N VAL A 90 1.98 15.76 -43.64
CA VAL A 90 2.40 17.09 -43.19
C VAL A 90 3.08 17.04 -41.84
N HIS A 91 4.05 17.93 -41.63
CA HIS A 91 4.47 18.34 -40.30
C HIS A 91 3.73 19.61 -39.90
N VAL A 92 3.11 19.61 -38.72
CA VAL A 92 2.48 20.81 -38.14
C VAL A 92 3.34 21.26 -36.97
N ARG A 93 3.88 22.47 -37.05
CA ARG A 93 4.68 23.07 -35.97
C ARG A 93 3.93 24.26 -35.37
N GLY A 94 3.76 24.21 -34.05
CA GLY A 94 3.23 25.32 -33.27
C GLY A 94 4.21 26.50 -33.19
N PRO A 95 3.75 27.65 -32.70
CA PRO A 95 4.52 28.89 -32.69
C PRO A 95 5.74 28.88 -31.73
N ASP A 96 5.66 28.16 -30.61
CA ASP A 96 6.75 28.02 -29.62
C ASP A 96 7.65 26.79 -29.88
N ALA A 97 7.37 26.02 -30.93
CA ALA A 97 8.24 24.93 -31.33
C ALA A 97 9.48 25.54 -31.99
N GLY A 98 10.54 25.77 -31.22
CA GLY A 98 11.88 26.11 -31.71
C GLY A 98 12.44 25.04 -32.66
N GLU A 99 13.77 24.97 -32.84
CA GLU A 99 14.44 23.90 -33.61
C GLU A 99 14.22 22.51 -32.98
N THR A 100 12.99 22.01 -33.04
CA THR A 100 12.66 20.63 -32.70
C THR A 100 13.30 19.79 -33.81
N PRO A 101 14.23 18.87 -33.49
CA PRO A 101 14.93 18.09 -34.50
C PRO A 101 13.94 17.39 -35.41
N ALA A 102 14.24 17.33 -36.72
CA ALA A 102 13.34 16.81 -37.76
C ALA A 102 12.85 15.37 -37.54
N GLY A 103 13.42 14.62 -36.57
CA GLY A 103 12.99 13.29 -36.16
C GLY A 103 12.00 13.20 -34.99
N GLN A 104 11.59 14.32 -34.39
CA GLN A 104 10.65 14.34 -33.25
C GLN A 104 9.30 15.03 -33.55
N VAL A 105 9.13 15.62 -34.75
CA VAL A 105 7.83 16.20 -35.15
C VAL A 105 6.95 15.07 -35.70
N PRO A 106 5.76 14.81 -35.15
CA PRO A 106 4.89 13.76 -35.64
C PRO A 106 4.41 14.07 -37.06
N VAL A 107 4.52 13.09 -37.96
CA VAL A 107 3.91 13.14 -39.29
C VAL A 107 2.41 12.99 -39.15
N ALA A 108 1.64 13.95 -39.65
CA ALA A 108 0.18 13.86 -39.71
C ALA A 108 -0.27 13.60 -41.15
N ARG A 109 -1.31 12.78 -41.31
CA ARG A 109 -2.06 12.64 -42.56
C ARG A 109 -3.23 13.63 -42.53
N LEU A 110 -3.24 14.54 -43.49
CA LEU A 110 -4.34 15.46 -43.76
C LEU A 110 -5.12 14.97 -44.98
N VAL A 111 -6.43 14.82 -44.85
CA VAL A 111 -7.34 14.44 -45.94
C VAL A 111 -8.34 15.57 -46.12
N LEU A 112 -8.44 16.07 -47.34
CA LEU A 112 -9.45 17.03 -47.75
C LEU A 112 -10.27 16.46 -48.91
N VAL A 113 -11.59 16.57 -48.81
CA VAL A 113 -12.50 16.29 -49.93
C VAL A 113 -13.24 17.56 -50.27
N PHE A 114 -13.27 17.88 -51.55
CA PHE A 114 -13.93 19.05 -52.09
C PHE A 114 -15.07 18.61 -53.01
N ARG A 115 -16.18 19.34 -52.96
CA ARG A 115 -17.31 19.18 -53.86
C ARG A 115 -17.67 20.51 -54.51
N LEU A 116 -18.01 20.49 -55.80
CA LEU A 116 -18.54 21.63 -56.52
C LEU A 116 -20.01 21.85 -56.12
N GLU A 117 -20.29 22.99 -55.49
CA GLU A 117 -21.63 23.39 -55.06
C GLU A 117 -21.99 24.69 -55.78
N GLY A 118 -22.88 24.60 -56.76
CA GLY A 118 -23.15 25.71 -57.67
C GLY A 118 -21.92 26.06 -58.51
N ALA A 119 -21.36 27.25 -58.29
CA ALA A 119 -20.17 27.73 -59.00
C ALA A 119 -18.88 27.67 -58.16
N GLU A 120 -18.93 27.15 -56.93
CA GLU A 120 -17.79 27.16 -56.00
C GLU A 120 -17.43 25.76 -55.50
N TRP A 121 -16.14 25.49 -55.37
CA TRP A 121 -15.64 24.30 -54.69
C TRP A 121 -15.66 24.53 -53.17
N LYS A 122 -16.36 23.64 -52.45
CA LYS A 122 -16.49 23.64 -51.00
C LYS A 122 -15.80 22.42 -50.40
N ILE A 123 -15.22 22.59 -49.22
CA ILE A 123 -14.67 21.49 -48.42
C ILE A 123 -15.85 20.76 -47.80
N VAL A 124 -16.06 19.50 -48.19
CA VAL A 124 -17.09 18.62 -47.63
C VAL A 124 -16.52 17.67 -46.57
N HIS A 125 -15.21 17.43 -46.59
CA HIS A 125 -14.54 16.66 -45.56
C HIS A 125 -13.16 17.21 -45.23
N SER A 126 -12.84 17.27 -43.93
CA SER A 126 -11.48 17.52 -43.43
C SER A 126 -11.16 16.55 -42.29
N GLY A 127 -10.05 15.83 -42.42
CA GLY A 127 -9.60 14.87 -41.43
C GLY A 127 -8.09 14.97 -41.23
N THR A 128 -7.66 15.16 -39.99
CA THR A 128 -6.25 15.09 -39.61
C THR A 128 -6.04 13.94 -38.65
N SER A 129 -5.19 12.99 -39.04
CA SER A 129 -4.82 11.85 -38.21
C SER A 129 -3.31 11.77 -38.08
N VAL A 130 -2.81 11.46 -36.88
CA VAL A 130 -1.41 11.08 -36.72
C VAL A 130 -1.37 9.56 -36.86
N PRO A 131 -0.75 9.00 -37.91
CA PRO A 131 -0.60 7.56 -38.01
C PRO A 131 0.15 7.09 -36.76
N SER A 132 -0.47 6.19 -35.98
CA SER A 132 0.33 5.36 -35.08
C SER A 132 1.31 4.63 -35.98
N GLY A 133 2.61 4.92 -35.84
CA GLY A 133 3.64 4.39 -36.74
C GLY A 133 3.54 2.87 -36.89
N PRO A 134 4.04 2.29 -38.00
CA PRO A 134 4.02 0.85 -38.16
C PRO A 134 4.65 0.20 -36.92
N LEU A 135 3.92 -0.73 -36.30
CA LEU A 135 4.46 -1.56 -35.22
C LEU A 135 5.71 -2.25 -35.78
N PRO A 136 6.89 -2.07 -35.17
CA PRO A 136 8.07 -2.83 -35.57
C PRO A 136 7.78 -4.31 -35.34
N GLN A 137 8.10 -5.17 -36.31
CA GLN A 137 8.25 -6.58 -36.02
C GLN A 137 9.32 -6.72 -34.93
N GLY A 138 8.89 -7.12 -33.73
CA GLY A 138 9.79 -7.56 -32.66
C GLY A 138 9.85 -6.70 -31.39
N SER A 139 9.35 -5.46 -31.32
CA SER A 139 9.31 -4.70 -30.05
C SER A 139 8.40 -3.48 -30.15
N SER A 140 7.27 -3.52 -29.42
CA SER A 140 6.21 -2.52 -29.48
C SER A 140 6.47 -1.35 -28.51
N ALA A 141 6.26 -0.11 -28.94
CA ALA A 141 6.17 1.03 -28.01
C ALA A 141 5.04 0.83 -26.96
N ALA A 142 4.02 0.02 -27.28
CA ALA A 142 3.03 -0.44 -26.30
C ALA A 142 3.65 -1.41 -25.28
N MET A 143 4.65 -2.22 -25.65
CA MET A 143 5.40 -3.07 -24.71
C MET A 143 6.24 -2.21 -23.76
N VAL A 144 6.90 -1.16 -24.25
CA VAL A 144 7.66 -0.22 -23.40
C VAL A 144 6.72 0.53 -22.45
N ARG A 145 5.55 0.98 -22.93
CA ARG A 145 4.55 1.62 -22.09
C ARG A 145 3.97 0.65 -21.06
N LEU A 146 3.61 -0.58 -21.46
CA LEU A 146 3.14 -1.63 -20.55
C LEU A 146 4.21 -2.03 -19.51
N GLN A 147 5.49 -2.09 -19.91
CA GLN A 147 6.61 -2.38 -19.02
C GLN A 147 6.85 -1.24 -18.02
N ASN A 148 6.70 0.01 -18.45
CA ASN A 148 6.78 1.16 -17.56
C ASN A 148 5.59 1.21 -16.60
N ASP A 149 4.37 0.97 -17.08
CA ASP A 149 3.16 0.90 -16.26
C ASP A 149 3.27 -0.24 -15.23
N HIS A 150 3.78 -1.41 -15.66
CA HIS A 150 4.05 -2.54 -14.78
C HIS A 150 5.10 -2.20 -13.72
N ARG A 151 6.19 -1.50 -14.09
CA ARG A 151 7.21 -1.03 -13.14
C ARG A 151 6.66 -0.04 -12.13
N VAL A 152 5.86 0.94 -12.58
CA VAL A 152 5.22 1.93 -11.69
C VAL A 152 4.27 1.24 -10.74
N LEU A 153 3.44 0.31 -11.23
CA LEU A 153 2.52 -0.45 -10.40
C LEU A 153 3.27 -1.34 -9.39
N GLN A 154 4.35 -2.00 -9.82
CA GLN A 154 5.21 -2.78 -8.92
C GLN A 154 5.83 -1.91 -7.83
N ALA A 155 6.32 -0.71 -8.18
CA ALA A 155 6.87 0.24 -7.21
C ALA A 155 5.80 0.69 -6.19
N GLN A 156 4.58 0.99 -6.65
CA GLN A 156 3.46 1.35 -5.79
C GLN A 156 3.04 0.19 -4.87
N LEU A 157 3.00 -1.04 -5.39
CA LEU A 157 2.71 -2.24 -4.58
C LEU A 157 3.79 -2.47 -3.51
N GLN A 158 5.06 -2.29 -3.86
CA GLN A 158 6.17 -2.41 -2.90
C GLN A 158 6.08 -1.32 -1.81
N GLU A 159 5.79 -0.08 -2.19
CA GLU A 159 5.63 1.03 -1.25
C GLU A 159 4.44 0.81 -0.31
N SER A 160 3.29 0.41 -0.86
CA SER A 160 2.10 0.07 -0.07
C SER A 160 2.36 -1.12 0.87
N SER A 161 3.02 -2.17 0.38
CA SER A 161 3.41 -3.32 1.20
C SER A 161 4.35 -2.91 2.34
N ARG A 162 5.29 -2.00 2.09
CA ARG A 162 6.20 -1.48 3.11
C ARG A 162 5.45 -0.63 4.13
N ALA A 163 4.59 0.28 3.69
CA ALA A 163 3.78 1.10 4.57
C ALA A 163 2.85 0.23 5.45
N LEU A 164 2.28 -0.83 4.89
CA LEU A 164 1.47 -1.80 5.63
C LEU A 164 2.31 -2.55 6.67
N ALA A 165 3.51 -3.01 6.31
CA ALA A 165 4.43 -3.67 7.25
C ALA A 165 4.86 -2.73 8.38
N GLU A 166 5.17 -1.46 8.07
CA GLU A 166 5.50 -0.44 9.07
C GLU A 166 4.31 -0.11 9.98
N ALA A 167 3.09 -0.01 9.42
CA ALA A 167 1.87 0.19 10.20
C ALA A 167 1.57 -1.01 11.11
N GLN A 168 1.74 -2.23 10.61
CA GLN A 168 1.60 -3.45 11.41
C GLN A 168 2.62 -3.47 12.55
N GLN A 169 3.89 -3.14 12.28
CA GLN A 169 4.91 -3.00 13.33
C GLN A 169 4.58 -1.91 14.36
N ARG A 170 3.99 -0.78 13.92
CA ARG A 170 3.53 0.27 14.85
C ARG A 170 2.37 -0.21 15.70
N ILE A 171 1.38 -0.89 15.13
CA ILE A 171 0.26 -1.49 15.87
C ILE A 171 0.78 -2.53 16.87
N ASP A 172 1.67 -3.42 16.43
CA ASP A 172 2.30 -4.43 17.28
C ASP A 172 3.14 -3.80 18.41
N ALA A 173 3.71 -2.62 18.17
CA ALA A 173 4.45 -1.85 19.18
C ALA A 173 3.54 -1.06 20.15
N MET A 174 2.31 -0.72 19.76
CA MET A 174 1.45 0.23 20.46
C MET A 174 0.65 -0.36 21.63
N ASP A 175 0.59 -1.68 21.80
CA ASP A 175 -0.09 -2.28 22.94
C ASP A 175 0.78 -3.37 23.59
N ARG A 176 1.71 -2.92 24.43
CA ARG A 176 2.66 -3.75 25.21
C ARG A 176 2.23 -3.90 26.67
N THR A 177 1.15 -3.25 27.06
CA THR A 177 0.65 -3.23 28.44
C THR A 177 -0.68 -3.97 28.51
N ASP A 178 -0.92 -4.69 29.60
CA ASP A 178 -2.24 -5.24 29.89
C ASP A 178 -3.14 -4.13 30.44
N SER A 179 -4.28 -3.90 29.80
CA SER A 179 -5.17 -2.78 30.12
C SER A 179 -5.82 -2.87 31.50
N LEU A 180 -5.95 -4.08 32.06
CA LEU A 180 -6.51 -4.28 33.39
C LEU A 180 -5.48 -4.04 34.50
N THR A 181 -4.28 -4.63 34.34
CA THR A 181 -3.27 -4.71 35.41
C THR A 181 -2.14 -3.68 35.28
N GLY A 182 -1.98 -3.06 34.11
CA GLY A 182 -0.87 -2.14 33.80
C GLY A 182 0.49 -2.83 33.62
N LEU A 183 0.56 -4.17 33.76
CA LEU A 183 1.77 -4.96 33.56
C LEU A 183 2.13 -5.08 32.08
N GLY A 184 3.29 -5.67 31.77
CA GLY A 184 3.53 -6.15 30.40
C GLY A 184 2.45 -7.16 29.99
N ASN A 185 1.93 -7.07 28.77
CA ASN A 185 1.06 -8.14 28.24
C ASN A 185 1.90 -9.28 27.65
N ARG A 186 1.23 -10.32 27.12
CA ARG A 186 1.91 -11.45 26.49
C ARG A 186 2.89 -11.04 25.38
N ARG A 187 2.54 -10.05 24.55
CA ARG A 187 3.42 -9.56 23.48
C ARG A 187 4.70 -8.93 24.04
N GLN A 188 4.57 -8.12 25.09
CA GLN A 188 5.71 -7.54 25.78
C GLN A 188 6.58 -8.60 26.44
N PHE A 189 5.96 -9.62 27.04
CA PHE A 189 6.69 -10.77 27.58
C PHE A 189 7.51 -11.47 26.49
N ASP A 190 6.89 -11.88 25.39
CA ASP A 190 7.57 -12.61 24.31
C ASP A 190 8.73 -11.78 23.72
N HIS A 191 8.52 -10.46 23.56
CA HIS A 191 9.54 -9.53 23.09
C HIS A 191 10.75 -9.45 24.04
N VAL A 192 10.51 -9.26 25.34
CA VAL A 192 11.59 -9.14 26.33
C VAL A 192 12.27 -10.49 26.57
N LEU A 193 11.53 -11.59 26.54
CA LEU A 193 12.07 -12.95 26.63
C LEU A 193 13.12 -13.18 25.54
N GLN A 194 12.80 -12.87 24.29
CA GLN A 194 13.73 -13.05 23.18
C GLN A 194 15.01 -12.21 23.35
N GLN A 195 14.86 -10.94 23.74
CA GLN A 195 16.01 -10.07 24.01
C GLN A 195 16.86 -10.56 25.19
N ALA A 196 16.22 -11.00 26.28
CA ALA A 196 16.90 -11.52 27.45
C ALA A 196 17.64 -12.83 27.14
N TRP A 197 17.03 -13.71 26.33
CA TRP A 197 17.62 -14.97 25.87
C TRP A 197 18.91 -14.73 25.09
N GLU A 198 18.87 -13.84 24.09
CA GLU A 198 20.05 -13.51 23.30
C GLU A 198 21.17 -12.85 24.13
N ARG A 199 20.80 -12.00 25.09
CA ARG A 199 21.78 -11.40 26.02
C ARG A 199 22.41 -12.46 26.92
N ALA A 200 21.59 -13.33 27.51
CA ALA A 200 22.03 -14.40 28.39
C ALA A 200 22.93 -15.42 27.67
N GLN A 201 22.60 -15.78 26.42
CA GLN A 201 23.44 -16.64 25.57
C GLN A 201 24.81 -16.02 25.31
N ARG A 202 24.87 -14.72 24.99
CA ARG A 202 26.14 -14.01 24.76
C ARG A 202 26.98 -13.87 26.01
N ALA A 203 26.35 -13.64 27.15
CA ALA A 203 27.02 -13.43 28.44
C ALA A 203 27.30 -14.73 29.21
N ALA A 204 26.80 -15.87 28.72
CA ALA A 204 26.82 -17.15 29.44
C ALA A 204 26.25 -17.04 30.87
N THR A 205 25.18 -16.25 31.03
CA THR A 205 24.51 -16.02 32.32
C THR A 205 23.16 -16.76 32.36
N PRO A 206 22.67 -17.15 33.55
CA PRO A 206 21.37 -17.78 33.66
C PRO A 206 20.23 -16.80 33.32
N LEU A 207 19.12 -17.35 32.84
CA LEU A 207 17.85 -16.68 32.67
C LEU A 207 16.77 -17.55 33.29
N ALA A 208 16.07 -17.02 34.28
CA ALA A 208 14.99 -17.71 34.97
C ALA A 208 13.61 -17.16 34.60
N LEU A 209 12.63 -18.05 34.63
CA LEU A 209 11.22 -17.77 34.39
C LEU A 209 10.39 -18.40 35.49
N VAL A 210 9.52 -17.59 36.09
CA VAL A 210 8.46 -18.04 36.99
C VAL A 210 7.13 -17.81 36.30
N LEU A 211 6.33 -18.87 36.13
CA LEU A 211 4.94 -18.75 35.74
C LEU A 211 4.07 -18.99 36.97
N LEU A 212 3.15 -18.07 37.25
CA LEU A 212 2.25 -18.08 38.39
C LEU A 212 0.81 -18.11 37.90
N GLU A 213 -0.08 -18.84 38.55
CA GLU A 213 -1.51 -18.89 38.20
C GLU A 213 -2.37 -18.88 39.47
N VAL A 214 -3.45 -18.10 39.44
CA VAL A 214 -4.37 -17.96 40.56
C VAL A 214 -5.23 -19.22 40.70
N ASP A 215 -5.26 -19.80 41.91
CA ASP A 215 -6.01 -21.02 42.16
C ASP A 215 -7.52 -20.75 42.13
N ALA A 216 -8.22 -21.47 41.24
CA ALA A 216 -9.67 -21.42 41.10
C ALA A 216 -10.27 -20.01 40.90
N LEU A 217 -9.61 -19.15 40.10
CA LEU A 217 -10.10 -17.78 39.84
C LEU A 217 -11.50 -17.76 39.24
N ARG A 218 -11.85 -18.71 38.36
CA ARG A 218 -13.21 -18.79 37.79
C ARG A 218 -14.26 -18.92 38.90
N HIS A 219 -14.04 -19.81 39.87
CA HIS A 219 -14.95 -19.97 41.00
C HIS A 219 -15.02 -18.71 41.87
N PHE A 220 -13.88 -18.04 42.07
CA PHE A 220 -13.83 -16.76 42.78
C PHE A 220 -14.72 -15.71 42.08
N MET A 221 -14.59 -15.58 40.75
CA MET A 221 -15.42 -14.66 39.95
C MET A 221 -16.89 -15.05 39.95
N ASP A 222 -17.22 -16.34 39.86
CA ASP A 222 -18.60 -16.82 39.88
C ASP A 222 -19.30 -16.45 41.20
N ARG A 223 -18.56 -16.40 42.31
CA ARG A 223 -19.08 -16.12 43.65
C ARG A 223 -19.05 -14.63 44.02
N HIS A 224 -17.97 -13.92 43.68
CA HIS A 224 -17.73 -12.54 44.10
C HIS A 224 -17.96 -11.51 42.98
N GLY A 225 -18.25 -11.97 41.76
CA GLY A 225 -18.47 -11.15 40.57
C GLY A 225 -17.18 -10.79 39.83
N HIS A 226 -17.32 -10.47 38.55
CA HIS A 226 -16.19 -10.13 37.67
C HIS A 226 -15.37 -8.93 38.16
N LEU A 227 -16.03 -7.89 38.69
CA LEU A 227 -15.34 -6.70 39.22
C LEU A 227 -14.43 -7.03 40.41
N ALA A 228 -14.83 -7.99 41.26
CA ALA A 228 -13.98 -8.45 42.35
C ALA A 228 -12.79 -9.27 41.83
N GLY A 229 -13.00 -10.06 40.77
CA GLY A 229 -11.92 -10.75 40.05
C GLY A 229 -10.91 -9.78 39.45
N ASP A 230 -11.38 -8.71 38.83
CA ASP A 230 -10.54 -7.66 38.25
C ASP A 230 -9.69 -6.97 39.32
N ALA A 231 -10.31 -6.57 40.44
CA ALA A 231 -9.62 -5.97 41.57
C ALA A 231 -8.58 -6.93 42.19
N CYS A 232 -8.90 -8.22 42.26
CA CYS A 232 -7.97 -9.27 42.69
C CYS A 232 -6.74 -9.32 41.77
N LEU A 233 -6.93 -9.38 40.46
CA LEU A 233 -5.82 -9.42 39.49
C LEU A 233 -4.97 -8.14 39.53
N GLN A 234 -5.58 -6.98 39.72
CA GLN A 234 -4.88 -5.70 39.93
C GLN A 234 -4.04 -5.72 41.22
N THR A 235 -4.58 -6.26 42.31
CA THR A 235 -3.84 -6.39 43.58
C THR A 235 -2.63 -7.30 43.41
N LEU A 236 -2.80 -8.45 42.74
CA LEU A 236 -1.70 -9.36 42.42
C LEU A 236 -0.63 -8.68 41.57
N ALA A 237 -1.02 -7.89 40.57
CA ALA A 237 -0.08 -7.16 39.74
C ALA A 237 0.82 -6.23 40.55
N VAL A 238 0.25 -5.47 41.50
CA VAL A 238 1.02 -4.62 42.41
C VAL A 238 1.96 -5.45 43.28
N THR A 239 1.46 -6.51 43.91
CA THR A 239 2.25 -7.39 44.79
C THR A 239 3.44 -8.01 44.04
N LEU A 240 3.21 -8.57 42.85
CA LEU A 240 4.26 -9.21 42.04
C LEU A 240 5.28 -8.20 41.53
N THR A 241 4.84 -6.99 41.18
CA THR A 241 5.75 -5.90 40.78
C THR A 241 6.69 -5.52 41.91
N GLN A 242 6.19 -5.38 43.13
CA GLN A 242 7.02 -5.06 44.31
C GLN A 242 8.06 -6.15 44.59
N ILE A 243 7.69 -7.42 44.43
CA ILE A 243 8.62 -8.56 44.63
C ILE A 243 9.77 -8.54 43.60
N VAL A 244 9.48 -8.17 42.36
CA VAL A 244 10.48 -8.18 41.27
C VAL A 244 11.27 -6.87 41.19
N GLN A 245 10.81 -5.79 41.82
CA GLN A 245 11.38 -4.44 41.70
C GLN A 245 12.89 -4.35 42.00
N GLU A 246 13.39 -5.19 42.91
CA GLU A 246 14.81 -5.20 43.30
C GLU A 246 15.72 -5.96 42.32
N ARG A 247 15.16 -6.62 41.31
CA ARG A 247 15.91 -7.42 40.33
C ARG A 247 16.17 -6.62 39.05
N PRO A 248 17.44 -6.27 38.75
CA PRO A 248 17.78 -5.53 37.54
C PRO A 248 17.32 -6.25 36.27
N GLY A 249 16.54 -5.58 35.43
CA GLY A 249 16.00 -6.15 34.19
C GLY A 249 14.87 -7.17 34.39
N GLY A 250 14.34 -7.31 35.61
CA GLY A 250 13.16 -8.12 35.88
C GLY A 250 11.93 -7.57 35.17
N LEU A 251 11.10 -8.46 34.62
CA LEU A 251 9.82 -8.12 34.00
C LEU A 251 8.70 -8.89 34.70
N VAL A 252 7.60 -8.18 35.00
CA VAL A 252 6.33 -8.77 35.39
C VAL A 252 5.33 -8.57 34.24
N ALA A 253 4.70 -9.66 33.81
CA ALA A 253 3.74 -9.62 32.72
C ALA A 253 2.50 -10.46 33.04
N ARG A 254 1.33 -10.02 32.56
CA ARG A 254 0.14 -10.87 32.51
C ARG A 254 0.23 -11.76 31.28
N PHE A 255 0.46 -13.04 31.52
CA PHE A 255 0.84 -14.02 30.50
C PHE A 255 -0.36 -14.52 29.71
N ALA A 256 -1.46 -14.83 30.39
CA ALA A 256 -2.75 -15.18 29.79
C ALA A 256 -3.82 -15.25 30.91
N GLY A 257 -4.96 -14.59 30.77
CA GLY A 257 -6.09 -14.75 31.71
C GLY A 257 -5.71 -14.48 33.17
N ASP A 258 -5.57 -15.54 33.95
CA ASP A 258 -5.20 -15.59 35.37
C ASP A 258 -3.72 -15.93 35.64
N ALA A 259 -2.93 -16.12 34.59
CA ALA A 259 -1.51 -16.44 34.67
C ALA A 259 -0.63 -15.19 34.53
N PHE A 260 0.42 -15.13 35.36
CA PHE A 260 1.45 -14.10 35.39
C PHE A 260 2.82 -14.72 35.11
N ALA A 261 3.70 -13.96 34.47
CA ALA A 261 5.08 -14.35 34.19
C ALA A 261 6.05 -13.37 34.84
N LEU A 262 7.04 -13.90 35.56
CA LEU A 262 8.18 -13.17 36.09
C LEU A 262 9.42 -13.62 35.33
N LEU A 263 9.96 -12.76 34.47
CA LEU A 263 11.19 -13.03 33.74
C LEU A 263 12.37 -12.37 34.49
N LEU A 264 13.38 -13.16 34.84
CA LEU A 264 14.45 -12.78 35.75
C LEU A 264 15.82 -13.00 35.09
N PRO A 265 16.35 -12.03 34.34
CA PRO A 265 17.70 -12.10 33.76
C PRO A 265 18.77 -12.18 34.86
N GLY A 266 19.73 -13.09 34.70
CA GLY A 266 20.84 -13.26 35.63
C GLY A 266 20.49 -13.99 36.93
N ALA A 267 19.22 -14.33 37.17
CA ALA A 267 18.82 -15.11 38.34
C ALA A 267 19.10 -16.60 38.14
N THR A 268 19.69 -17.22 39.14
CA THR A 268 19.83 -18.68 39.24
C THR A 268 18.47 -19.34 39.51
N PHE A 269 18.44 -20.67 39.36
CA PHE A 269 17.25 -21.46 39.70
C PHE A 269 16.80 -21.22 41.15
N ASP A 270 17.72 -21.31 42.12
CA ASP A 270 17.39 -21.19 43.55
C ASP A 270 16.86 -19.80 43.92
N GLU A 271 17.39 -18.75 43.31
CA GLU A 271 16.90 -17.39 43.49
C GLU A 271 15.49 -17.21 42.94
N ALA A 272 15.24 -17.72 41.73
CA ALA A 272 13.92 -17.66 41.11
C ALA A 272 12.89 -18.50 41.89
N HIS A 273 13.31 -19.67 42.39
CA HIS A 273 12.48 -20.55 43.20
C HIS A 273 12.12 -19.91 44.54
N SER A 274 13.11 -19.32 45.23
CA SER A 274 12.88 -18.57 46.48
C SER A 274 11.95 -17.38 46.27
N LEU A 275 12.11 -16.65 45.16
CA LEU A 275 11.23 -15.53 44.80
C LEU A 275 9.78 -16.01 44.53
N ALA A 276 9.62 -17.12 43.80
CA ALA A 276 8.31 -17.73 43.56
C ALA A 276 7.62 -18.17 44.86
N GLN A 277 8.37 -18.78 45.78
CA GLN A 277 7.85 -19.14 47.11
C GLN A 277 7.42 -17.90 47.90
N GLY A 278 8.23 -16.84 47.86
CA GLY A 278 7.87 -15.54 48.43
C GLY A 278 6.57 -14.98 47.86
N ALA A 279 6.36 -15.09 46.56
CA ALA A 279 5.11 -14.65 45.90
C ALA A 279 3.88 -15.44 46.37
N VAL A 280 3.97 -16.77 46.47
CA VAL A 280 2.90 -17.61 47.02
C VAL A 280 2.55 -17.18 48.45
N VAL A 281 3.56 -16.96 49.30
CA VAL A 281 3.36 -16.52 50.68
C VAL A 281 2.75 -15.12 50.76
N ALA A 282 3.24 -14.18 49.94
CA ALA A 282 2.77 -12.81 49.91
C ALA A 282 1.30 -12.73 49.52
N VAL A 283 0.89 -13.43 48.45
CA VAL A 283 -0.51 -13.45 48.01
C VAL A 283 -1.42 -14.11 49.03
N ARG A 284 -0.98 -15.21 49.65
CA ARG A 284 -1.73 -15.83 50.75
C ARG A 284 -1.89 -14.89 51.95
N SER A 285 -0.92 -14.02 52.19
CA SER A 285 -0.91 -13.06 53.30
C SER A 285 -1.85 -11.86 53.06
N LEU A 286 -2.30 -11.64 51.81
CA LEU A 286 -3.36 -10.67 51.53
C LEU A 286 -4.71 -11.06 52.16
N ALA A 287 -4.87 -12.33 52.55
CA ALA A 287 -6.05 -12.86 53.23
C ALA A 287 -7.39 -12.55 52.52
N LEU A 288 -7.36 -12.45 51.19
CA LEU A 288 -8.56 -12.23 50.38
C LEU A 288 -9.48 -13.44 50.50
N PRO A 289 -10.74 -13.28 50.98
CA PRO A 289 -11.67 -14.39 51.16
C PRO A 289 -11.94 -15.11 49.83
N HIS A 290 -11.81 -16.44 49.80
CA HIS A 290 -12.16 -17.26 48.64
C HIS A 290 -12.86 -18.52 49.16
N GLU A 291 -14.16 -18.41 49.39
CA GLU A 291 -14.97 -19.43 50.07
C GLU A 291 -15.09 -20.75 49.28
N GLY A 292 -14.67 -20.76 48.01
CA GLY A 292 -14.60 -21.97 47.20
C GLY A 292 -13.20 -22.55 46.99
N SER A 293 -12.18 -21.93 47.57
CA SER A 293 -10.86 -22.53 47.68
C SER A 293 -10.81 -23.46 48.90
N ALA A 294 -10.07 -24.56 48.80
CA ALA A 294 -9.80 -25.46 49.93
C ALA A 294 -9.14 -24.74 51.12
N LEU A 295 -8.47 -23.61 50.87
CA LEU A 295 -7.82 -22.78 51.89
C LEU A 295 -8.74 -21.70 52.48
N GLY A 296 -9.95 -21.51 51.95
CA GLY A 296 -10.86 -20.44 52.34
C GLY A 296 -10.38 -19.02 51.99
N ARG A 297 -9.24 -18.91 51.32
CA ARG A 297 -8.59 -17.67 50.90
C ARG A 297 -7.92 -17.85 49.56
N LEU A 298 -7.70 -16.73 48.87
CA LEU A 298 -7.00 -16.70 47.60
C LEU A 298 -5.58 -17.27 47.76
N SER A 299 -5.17 -18.09 46.80
CA SER A 299 -3.83 -18.63 46.67
C SER A 299 -3.43 -18.68 45.19
N LEU A 300 -2.15 -18.93 44.94
CA LEU A 300 -1.64 -19.16 43.60
C LEU A 300 -0.61 -20.29 43.62
N GLY A 301 -0.50 -21.00 42.51
CA GLY A 301 0.57 -21.96 42.24
C GLY A 301 1.63 -21.37 41.31
N GLY A 302 2.83 -21.97 41.31
CA GLY A 302 3.94 -21.52 40.50
C GLY A 302 4.74 -22.65 39.85
N GLY A 303 5.24 -22.41 38.64
CA GLY A 303 6.25 -23.24 37.98
C GLY A 303 7.51 -22.44 37.72
N VAL A 304 8.66 -22.99 38.07
CA VAL A 304 9.96 -22.30 37.97
C VAL A 304 10.88 -23.04 37.04
N ALA A 305 11.51 -22.33 36.11
CA ALA A 305 12.56 -22.84 35.26
C ALA A 305 13.73 -21.85 35.18
N ALA A 306 14.94 -22.36 35.01
CA ALA A 306 16.11 -21.54 34.77
C ALA A 306 17.08 -22.29 33.85
N LEU A 307 17.56 -21.60 32.83
CA LEU A 307 18.51 -22.15 31.86
C LEU A 307 19.65 -21.17 31.66
N VAL A 308 20.84 -21.70 31.38
CA VAL A 308 21.94 -20.93 30.77
C VAL A 308 21.85 -21.19 29.27
N PRO A 309 21.37 -20.23 28.45
CA PRO A 309 21.15 -20.49 27.03
C PRO A 309 22.45 -20.88 26.31
N VAL A 310 22.44 -22.01 25.61
CA VAL A 310 23.55 -22.42 24.73
C VAL A 310 23.17 -22.29 23.25
N ARG A 311 24.16 -22.45 22.36
CA ARG A 311 23.91 -22.51 20.91
C ARG A 311 22.93 -23.67 20.62
N ASP A 312 22.06 -23.45 19.64
CA ASP A 312 21.01 -24.39 19.19
C ASP A 312 19.78 -24.56 20.11
N GLN A 313 19.75 -23.93 21.29
CA GLN A 313 18.54 -23.84 22.12
C GLN A 313 17.68 -22.62 21.79
N ARG A 314 16.38 -22.74 22.02
CA ARG A 314 15.39 -21.67 21.79
C ARG A 314 14.75 -21.22 23.10
N ALA A 315 14.39 -19.93 23.18
CA ALA A 315 13.71 -19.36 24.34
C ALA A 315 12.41 -20.10 24.73
N ASP A 316 11.74 -20.71 23.76
CA ASP A 316 10.54 -21.54 23.98
C ASP A 316 10.81 -22.74 24.91
N GLU A 317 12.05 -23.23 25.02
CA GLU A 317 12.42 -24.32 25.95
C GLU A 317 12.24 -23.89 27.40
N LEU A 318 12.65 -22.66 27.75
CA LEU A 318 12.45 -22.10 29.08
C LEU A 318 10.97 -21.97 29.43
N VAL A 319 10.17 -21.50 28.46
CA VAL A 319 8.72 -21.37 28.62
C VAL A 319 8.06 -22.74 28.81
N ARG A 320 8.46 -23.75 28.03
CA ARG A 320 7.95 -25.13 28.17
C ARG A 320 8.30 -25.74 29.52
N ALA A 321 9.54 -25.55 29.99
CA ALA A 321 9.97 -26.05 31.30
C ALA A 321 9.14 -25.43 32.44
N ALA A 322 8.99 -24.10 32.46
CA ALA A 322 8.17 -23.42 33.46
C ALA A 322 6.68 -23.80 33.37
N SER A 323 6.15 -23.96 32.16
CA SER A 323 4.75 -24.36 31.93
C SER A 323 4.48 -25.78 32.43
N SER A 324 5.43 -26.71 32.19
CA SER A 324 5.35 -28.08 32.68
C SER A 324 5.35 -28.13 34.22
N ALA A 325 6.21 -27.31 34.85
CA ALA A 325 6.22 -27.15 36.29
C ALA A 325 4.90 -26.58 36.83
N LEU A 326 4.36 -25.51 36.21
CA LEU A 326 3.09 -24.94 36.62
C LEU A 326 1.93 -25.94 36.47
N ALA A 327 1.94 -26.76 35.42
CA ALA A 327 0.96 -27.81 35.24
C ALA A 327 1.01 -28.86 36.37
N ARG A 328 2.20 -29.22 36.86
CA ARG A 328 2.35 -30.07 38.05
C ARG A 328 1.80 -29.41 39.31
N ALA A 329 2.06 -28.12 39.50
CA ALA A 329 1.56 -27.39 40.67
C ALA A 329 0.02 -27.40 40.68
N ARG A 330 -0.60 -27.20 39.51
CA ARG A 330 -2.05 -27.30 39.34
C ARG A 330 -2.58 -28.69 39.66
N GLN A 331 -1.90 -29.74 39.19
CA GLN A 331 -2.30 -31.13 39.45
C GLN A 331 -2.15 -31.54 40.92
N ALA A 332 -1.18 -30.96 41.63
CA ALA A 332 -0.96 -31.19 43.05
C ALA A 332 -1.92 -30.42 43.99
N GLY A 333 -2.82 -29.61 43.43
CA GLY A 333 -3.84 -28.87 44.18
C GLY A 333 -3.57 -27.38 44.36
N GLY A 334 -2.58 -26.81 43.67
CA GLY A 334 -2.27 -25.40 43.73
C GLY A 334 -1.50 -24.99 45.00
N ASN A 335 -1.42 -23.68 45.27
CA ASN A 335 -0.77 -23.11 46.47
C ASN A 335 0.66 -23.64 46.75
N GLN A 336 1.39 -24.00 45.70
CA GLN A 336 2.77 -24.49 45.80
C GLN A 336 3.57 -24.11 44.57
N VAL A 337 4.89 -24.18 44.72
CA VAL A 337 5.84 -23.95 43.64
C VAL A 337 6.44 -25.29 43.25
N GLU A 338 6.42 -25.59 41.95
CA GLU A 338 7.07 -26.76 41.37
C GLU A 338 8.35 -26.36 40.63
N PRO A 339 9.44 -27.13 40.79
CA PRO A 339 10.67 -26.93 40.05
C PRO A 339 10.52 -27.45 38.61
N GLN A 340 11.39 -27.02 37.68
CA GLN A 340 11.59 -27.70 36.41
C GLN A 340 12.09 -29.13 36.66
N VAL A 341 11.70 -30.07 35.80
CA VAL A 341 12.21 -31.44 35.82
C VAL A 341 13.17 -31.54 34.65
N ASP A 342 14.39 -31.99 34.93
CA ASP A 342 15.47 -32.14 33.96
C ASP A 342 15.17 -33.17 32.86
#